data_AF-A0AAD8YNT6-F1
#
_entry.id   AF-A0AAD8YNT6-F1
#
_cell.length_a   1.000
_cell.length_b   1.000
_cell.length_c   1.000
_cell.angle_alpha   90.00
_cell.angle_beta   90.00
_cell.angle_gamma   90.00
#
_symmetry.space_group_name_H-M   'P 1'
#
loop_
_entity.id
_entity.type
_entity.pdbx_description
1 polymer ?
#
loop_
_entity_poly.entity_id
_entity_poly.type
_entity_poly.pdbx_seq_one_letter_code
_entity_poly.pdbx_strand_id
1 'polypeptide(L)'
;MRSFSFQRLQLLDSAFKMHTTINGSAEDEAQSGLLGTDFYRTMKVDNHIHLAAAASAKQFVNFVRDKLENEGDTVVMEDGQTLKEVFSAAGLDSEHLTIDAFNVLADYSVYQRFDNFNSKYSPFRMAQMRKIFLKTDNHIEGRYFAELTKIVLARHEQGKGHSSGAEMRLSIYGMERKEWLQLAKWVLRDWKTGDFPGNMLSSHNRWLVQVPRLWRVYHKKGKGTVSFQDMLENLFGPLFEATLFPDKHPEVAELLKHIVGFDSVDDEGSLEVGSMICSHVLVSFVFCSSHPHCLTSKQAPLSCCLPSVWKREDNPAYCWQLYYLWANIEVLNKLRQTKGLNTFAFRPHAGETGDSMHLLRHTCSVGASTTVSTWINKCHFSTCITLIK
;
A
#
# COMPACT_ATOMS: atom_id res chain seq x y z
N MET A 1 24.05 4.67 -29.67
CA MET A 1 23.91 3.22 -29.94
C MET A 1 22.72 2.69 -29.16
N ARG A 2 21.78 1.98 -29.81
CA ARG A 2 20.73 1.24 -29.10
C ARG A 2 21.39 0.07 -28.35
N SER A 3 21.03 -0.14 -27.08
CA SER A 3 21.66 -1.18 -26.24
C SER A 3 21.34 -2.59 -26.75
N PHE A 4 22.16 -3.57 -26.37
CA PHE A 4 21.90 -4.99 -26.66
C PHE A 4 20.53 -5.44 -26.13
N SER A 5 20.13 -4.98 -24.93
CA SER A 5 18.82 -5.26 -24.35
C SER A 5 17.68 -4.75 -25.23
N PHE A 6 17.83 -3.56 -25.82
CA PHE A 6 16.82 -3.02 -26.75
C PHE A 6 16.68 -3.90 -28.00
N GLN A 7 17.80 -4.31 -28.60
CA GLN A 7 17.78 -5.21 -29.76
C GLN A 7 17.12 -6.55 -29.43
N ARG A 8 17.43 -7.10 -28.24
CA ARG A 8 16.82 -8.36 -27.77
C ARG A 8 15.31 -8.23 -27.56
N LEU A 9 14.82 -7.13 -26.99
CA LEU A 9 13.39 -6.89 -26.82
C LEU A 9 12.67 -6.82 -28.17
N GLN A 10 13.26 -6.15 -29.17
CA GLN A 10 12.70 -6.11 -30.52
C GLN A 10 12.65 -7.49 -31.18
N LEU A 11 13.67 -8.31 -30.97
CA LEU A 11 13.71 -9.68 -31.48
C LEU A 11 12.61 -10.54 -30.82
N LEU A 12 12.43 -10.42 -29.51
CA LEU A 12 11.38 -11.15 -28.78
C LEU A 12 9.98 -10.74 -29.23
N ASP A 13 9.74 -9.43 -29.41
CA ASP A 13 8.47 -8.93 -29.94
C ASP A 13 8.19 -9.45 -31.36
N SER A 14 9.21 -9.43 -32.23
CA SER A 14 9.09 -9.97 -33.59
C SER A 14 8.83 -11.48 -33.59
N ALA A 15 9.52 -12.22 -32.72
CA ALA A 15 9.34 -13.66 -32.56
C ALA A 15 7.93 -14.01 -32.07
N PHE A 16 7.38 -13.24 -31.12
CA PHE A 16 6.02 -13.42 -30.63
C PHE A 16 4.98 -13.14 -31.72
N LYS A 17 5.15 -12.06 -32.50
CA LYS A 17 4.27 -11.76 -33.65
C LYS A 17 4.28 -12.86 -34.71
N MET A 18 5.46 -13.42 -35.00
CA MET A 18 5.60 -14.54 -35.93
C MET A 18 4.89 -15.78 -35.37
N HIS A 19 5.08 -16.08 -34.08
CA HIS A 19 4.38 -17.16 -33.41
C HIS A 19 2.85 -17.02 -33.52
N THR A 20 2.29 -15.86 -33.17
CA THR A 20 0.84 -15.62 -33.27
C THR A 20 0.32 -15.78 -34.70
N THR A 21 1.09 -15.36 -35.70
CA THR A 21 0.70 -15.50 -37.12
C THR A 21 0.68 -16.97 -37.57
N ILE A 22 1.63 -17.78 -37.11
CA ILE A 22 1.77 -19.19 -37.54
C ILE A 22 0.84 -20.10 -36.73
N ASN A 23 0.75 -19.88 -35.42
CA ASN A 23 0.11 -20.81 -34.48
C ASN A 23 -1.27 -20.36 -34.00
N GLY A 24 -1.72 -19.13 -34.32
CA GLY A 24 -2.98 -18.58 -33.81
C GLY A 24 -4.19 -19.50 -34.07
N SER A 25 -4.34 -20.00 -35.29
CA SER A 25 -5.45 -20.92 -35.61
C SER A 25 -5.40 -22.24 -34.82
N ALA A 26 -4.20 -22.75 -34.54
CA ALA A 26 -4.03 -23.97 -33.74
C ALA A 26 -4.34 -23.73 -32.26
N GLU A 27 -4.01 -22.54 -31.73
CA GLU A 27 -4.37 -22.12 -30.38
C GLU A 27 -5.89 -21.93 -30.24
N ASP A 28 -6.55 -21.33 -31.23
CA ASP A 28 -8.01 -21.15 -31.26
C ASP A 28 -8.75 -22.50 -31.31
N GLU A 29 -8.29 -23.43 -32.15
CA GLU A 29 -8.86 -24.78 -32.21
C GLU A 29 -8.66 -25.52 -30.88
N ALA A 30 -7.47 -25.42 -30.28
CA ALA A 30 -7.19 -26.00 -28.98
C ALA A 30 -8.09 -25.41 -27.88
N GLN A 31 -8.36 -24.11 -27.90
CA GLN A 31 -9.30 -23.47 -26.97
C GLN A 31 -10.74 -23.91 -27.21
N SER A 32 -11.16 -24.06 -28.47
CA SER A 32 -12.52 -24.50 -28.83
C SER A 32 -12.83 -25.93 -28.34
N GLY A 33 -11.80 -26.78 -28.23
CA GLY A 33 -11.91 -28.14 -27.69
C GLY A 33 -12.06 -28.20 -26.16
N LEU A 34 -11.82 -27.11 -25.44
CA LEU A 34 -11.91 -27.07 -23.99
C LEU A 34 -13.35 -26.78 -23.53
N LEU A 35 -14.07 -27.83 -23.14
CA LEU A 35 -15.39 -27.69 -22.54
C LEU A 35 -15.29 -27.11 -21.13
N GLY A 36 -15.80 -25.89 -20.96
CA GLY A 36 -16.02 -25.31 -19.64
C GLY A 36 -14.86 -24.49 -19.07
N THR A 37 -13.81 -24.20 -19.83
CA THR A 37 -12.88 -23.11 -19.55
C THR A 37 -13.15 -21.99 -20.54
N ASP A 38 -13.79 -20.94 -20.05
CA ASP A 38 -14.07 -19.72 -20.80
C ASP A 38 -13.53 -18.55 -19.99
N PHE A 39 -13.30 -17.41 -20.64
CA PHE A 39 -12.87 -16.17 -20.05
C PHE A 39 -13.61 -15.88 -18.73
N TYR A 40 -14.92 -16.14 -18.67
CA TYR A 40 -15.72 -15.89 -17.46
C TYR A 40 -15.38 -16.82 -16.30
N ARG A 41 -15.11 -18.10 -16.57
CA ARG A 41 -14.83 -19.10 -15.53
C ARG A 41 -13.41 -19.02 -14.99
N THR A 42 -12.46 -18.53 -15.80
CA THR A 42 -11.07 -18.37 -15.38
C THR A 42 -10.96 -17.35 -14.24
N MET A 43 -10.35 -17.76 -13.13
CA MET A 43 -10.16 -16.86 -11.99
C MET A 43 -9.18 -15.74 -12.35
N LYS A 44 -9.62 -14.50 -12.17
CA LYS A 44 -8.81 -13.30 -12.38
C LYS A 44 -8.59 -12.61 -11.05
N VAL A 45 -7.37 -12.22 -10.77
CA VAL A 45 -7.03 -11.53 -9.53
C VAL A 45 -6.62 -10.11 -9.85
N ASP A 46 -7.34 -9.15 -9.29
CA ASP A 46 -6.89 -7.76 -9.25
C ASP A 46 -5.80 -7.63 -8.17
N ASN A 47 -4.54 -7.61 -8.59
CA ASN A 47 -3.38 -7.53 -7.71
C ASN A 47 -2.97 -6.08 -7.38
N HIS A 48 -3.73 -5.09 -7.88
CA HIS A 48 -3.37 -3.69 -7.72
C HIS A 48 -4.61 -2.80 -7.51
N ILE A 49 -5.19 -2.86 -6.31
CA ILE A 49 -6.36 -2.05 -5.97
C ILE A 49 -6.24 -1.40 -4.59
N HIS A 50 -6.43 -0.09 -4.52
CA HIS A 50 -6.54 0.64 -3.26
C HIS A 50 -7.96 0.52 -2.71
N LEU A 51 -8.12 0.10 -1.45
CA LEU A 51 -9.47 -0.12 -0.89
C LEU A 51 -10.35 1.14 -0.96
N ALA A 52 -9.78 2.31 -0.68
CA ALA A 52 -10.50 3.58 -0.74
C ALA A 52 -11.04 3.94 -2.14
N ALA A 53 -10.49 3.33 -3.20
CA ALA A 53 -10.90 3.50 -4.58
C ALA A 53 -11.63 2.26 -5.15
N ALA A 54 -11.91 1.25 -4.32
CA ALA A 54 -12.47 -0.02 -4.80
C ALA A 54 -13.97 0.09 -5.13
N ALA A 55 -14.69 1.00 -4.48
CA ALA A 55 -16.09 1.27 -4.80
C ALA A 55 -16.20 2.11 -6.09
N SER A 56 -17.12 1.74 -6.98
CA SER A 56 -17.41 2.58 -8.14
C SER A 56 -18.03 3.92 -7.70
N ALA A 57 -17.80 4.98 -8.47
CA ALA A 57 -18.35 6.31 -8.16
C ALA A 57 -19.87 6.28 -7.96
N LYS A 58 -20.61 5.55 -8.81
CA LYS A 58 -22.08 5.39 -8.68
C LYS A 58 -22.47 4.72 -7.36
N GLN A 59 -21.76 3.67 -6.96
CA GLN A 59 -22.01 3.00 -5.68
C GLN A 59 -21.73 3.93 -4.51
N PHE A 60 -20.62 4.67 -4.55
CA PHE A 60 -20.25 5.61 -3.51
C PHE A 60 -21.29 6.74 -3.35
N VAL A 61 -21.72 7.37 -4.45
CA VAL A 61 -22.73 8.43 -4.42
C VAL A 61 -24.07 7.93 -3.89
N ASN A 62 -24.52 6.76 -4.37
CA ASN A 62 -25.75 6.15 -3.88
C ASN A 62 -25.68 5.83 -2.37
N PHE A 63 -24.53 5.33 -1.90
CA PHE A 63 -24.30 5.06 -0.49
C PHE A 63 -24.34 6.33 0.35
N VAL A 64 -23.66 7.40 -0.08
CA VAL A 64 -23.69 8.69 0.62
C VAL A 64 -25.10 9.27 0.68
N ARG A 65 -25.86 9.18 -0.43
CA ARG A 65 -27.27 9.62 -0.44
C ARG A 65 -28.12 8.85 0.55
N ASP A 66 -28.02 7.52 0.55
CA ASP A 66 -28.74 6.65 1.49
C ASP A 66 -28.42 6.98 2.96
N LYS A 67 -27.15 7.25 3.28
CA LYS A 67 -26.75 7.67 4.63
C LYS A 67 -27.21 9.06 5.01
N LEU A 68 -27.28 9.99 4.07
CA LEU A 68 -27.81 11.32 4.35
C LEU A 68 -29.32 11.29 4.61
N GLU A 69 -30.07 10.45 3.89
CA GLU A 69 -31.52 10.28 4.04
C GLU A 69 -31.89 9.51 5.32
N ASN A 70 -31.20 8.40 5.61
CA ASN A 70 -31.57 7.50 6.71
C ASN A 70 -30.82 7.77 8.03
N GLU A 71 -29.59 8.30 7.98
CA GLU A 71 -28.69 8.43 9.13
C GLU A 71 -28.14 9.88 9.31
N GLY A 72 -28.86 10.88 8.79
CA GLY A 72 -28.41 12.29 8.77
C GLY A 72 -28.12 12.91 10.15
N ASP A 73 -28.80 12.44 11.20
CA ASP A 73 -28.63 12.95 12.58
C ASP A 73 -27.45 12.30 13.34
N THR A 74 -26.73 11.38 12.71
CA THR A 74 -25.59 10.69 13.33
C THR A 74 -24.43 11.67 13.53
N VAL A 75 -23.85 11.69 14.73
CA VAL A 75 -22.65 12.48 15.04
C VAL A 75 -21.43 11.82 14.40
N VAL A 76 -20.77 12.53 13.48
CA VAL A 76 -19.66 12.00 12.67
C VAL A 76 -18.31 12.67 12.92
N MET A 77 -18.32 13.84 13.58
CA MET A 77 -17.13 14.62 13.88
C MET A 77 -16.84 14.65 15.39
N GLU A 78 -15.56 14.84 15.74
CA GLU A 78 -15.12 15.03 17.13
C GLU A 78 -15.73 16.30 17.76
N ASP A 79 -16.10 17.28 16.94
CA ASP A 79 -16.74 18.54 17.34
C ASP A 79 -18.24 18.40 17.66
N GLY A 80 -18.80 17.18 17.59
CA GLY A 80 -20.22 16.91 17.85
C GLY A 80 -21.15 17.19 16.66
N GLN A 81 -20.61 17.58 15.51
CA GLN A 81 -21.42 17.88 14.31
C GLN A 81 -22.09 16.61 13.74
N THR A 82 -23.35 16.76 13.35
CA THR A 82 -24.13 15.70 12.69
C THR A 82 -23.77 15.61 11.22
N LEU A 83 -24.01 14.45 10.59
CA LEU A 83 -23.75 14.26 9.16
C LEU A 83 -24.44 15.35 8.31
N LYS A 84 -25.70 15.66 8.63
CA LYS A 84 -26.47 16.71 7.96
C LYS A 84 -25.81 18.09 8.07
N GLU A 85 -25.32 18.46 9.26
CA GLU A 85 -24.62 19.72 9.48
C GLU A 85 -23.32 19.81 8.67
N VAL A 86 -22.54 18.72 8.59
CA VAL A 86 -21.30 18.72 7.80
C VAL A 86 -21.61 18.92 6.31
N PHE A 87 -22.68 18.31 5.79
CA PHE A 87 -23.11 18.51 4.40
C PHE A 87 -23.66 19.92 4.15
N SER A 88 -24.45 20.48 5.08
CA SER A 88 -24.93 21.86 4.99
C SER A 88 -23.79 22.88 5.05
N ALA A 89 -22.78 22.66 5.91
CA ALA A 89 -21.59 23.50 5.99
C ALA A 89 -20.74 23.45 4.71
N ALA A 90 -20.76 22.31 4.01
CA ALA A 90 -20.11 22.14 2.72
C ALA A 90 -20.89 22.78 1.55
N GLY A 91 -22.12 23.25 1.77
CA GLY A 91 -22.99 23.79 0.72
C GLY A 91 -23.48 22.74 -0.27
N LEU A 92 -23.58 21.48 0.16
CA LEU A 92 -23.97 20.35 -0.68
C LEU A 92 -25.36 19.88 -0.27
N ASP A 93 -26.37 20.27 -1.03
CA ASP A 93 -27.73 19.75 -0.86
C ASP A 93 -27.86 18.34 -1.46
N SER A 94 -28.78 17.57 -0.90
CA SER A 94 -29.06 16.17 -1.29
C SER A 94 -29.35 15.99 -2.79
N GLU A 95 -29.99 16.99 -3.41
CA GLU A 95 -30.31 17.02 -4.85
C GLU A 95 -29.08 17.30 -5.74
N HIS A 96 -28.01 17.87 -5.19
CA HIS A 96 -26.78 18.23 -5.92
C HIS A 96 -25.69 17.15 -5.82
N LEU A 97 -25.98 16.01 -5.18
CA LEU A 97 -25.08 14.85 -5.06
C LEU A 97 -24.96 14.08 -6.40
N THR A 98 -24.33 14.68 -7.40
CA THR A 98 -24.07 14.04 -8.71
C THR A 98 -22.65 13.51 -8.81
N ILE A 99 -22.40 12.51 -9.66
CA ILE A 99 -21.06 11.92 -9.87
C ILE A 99 -20.00 13.00 -10.18
N ASP A 100 -20.39 14.04 -10.93
CA ASP A 100 -19.54 15.18 -11.26
C ASP A 100 -19.24 16.07 -10.05
N ALA A 101 -20.22 16.27 -9.16
CA ALA A 101 -20.02 17.00 -7.90
C ALA A 101 -19.02 16.30 -6.96
N PHE A 102 -18.98 14.96 -6.99
CA PHE A 102 -18.01 14.19 -6.21
C PHE A 102 -16.63 14.07 -6.88
N ASN A 103 -16.48 14.40 -8.18
CA ASN A 103 -15.23 14.36 -8.95
C ASN A 103 -14.41 13.06 -8.77
N VAL A 104 -15.09 11.92 -8.58
CA VAL A 104 -14.50 10.58 -8.32
C VAL A 104 -14.18 9.83 -9.62
N LEU A 105 -14.28 10.50 -10.77
CA LEU A 105 -13.95 9.87 -12.06
C LEU A 105 -12.45 9.62 -12.14
N ALA A 106 -12.09 8.34 -12.25
CA ALA A 106 -10.74 7.93 -12.62
C ALA A 106 -10.50 8.34 -14.08
N ASP A 107 -9.60 9.29 -14.28
CA ASP A 107 -9.15 9.74 -15.61
C ASP A 107 -7.73 9.19 -15.87
N TYR A 108 -7.32 9.05 -17.12
CA TYR A 108 -5.96 8.60 -17.49
C TYR A 108 -4.86 9.49 -16.89
N SER A 109 -5.18 10.75 -16.58
CA SER A 109 -4.32 11.69 -15.86
C SER A 109 -4.04 11.35 -14.38
N VAL A 110 -4.72 10.34 -13.82
CA VAL A 110 -4.56 9.87 -12.43
C VAL A 110 -3.52 8.77 -12.31
N TYR A 111 -3.24 8.05 -13.40
CA TYR A 111 -2.31 6.93 -13.49
C TYR A 111 -0.82 7.35 -13.48
N GLN A 112 -0.54 8.62 -13.19
CA GLN A 112 0.82 9.18 -13.24
C GLN A 112 1.16 10.08 -12.04
N ARG A 113 0.18 10.43 -11.19
CA ARG A 113 0.39 11.35 -10.05
C ARG A 113 -0.44 10.93 -8.85
N PHE A 114 0.22 10.43 -7.81
CA PHE A 114 -0.41 10.01 -6.57
C PHE A 114 -1.03 11.20 -5.80
N ASP A 115 -0.55 12.43 -6.03
CA ASP A 115 -1.16 13.66 -5.52
C ASP A 115 -2.53 13.97 -6.17
N ASN A 116 -2.68 13.66 -7.46
CA ASN A 116 -3.97 13.72 -8.15
C ASN A 116 -4.89 12.60 -7.65
N PHE A 117 -4.37 11.44 -7.28
CA PHE A 117 -5.13 10.39 -6.60
C PHE A 117 -5.63 10.88 -5.22
N ASN A 118 -4.78 11.52 -4.42
CA ASN A 118 -5.20 12.06 -3.12
C ASN A 118 -6.12 13.31 -3.19
N SER A 119 -6.05 14.10 -4.26
CA SER A 119 -6.96 15.23 -4.44
C SER A 119 -8.27 14.85 -5.15
N LYS A 120 -8.27 13.86 -6.05
CA LYS A 120 -9.49 13.37 -6.75
C LYS A 120 -10.31 12.36 -5.93
N TYR A 121 -9.68 11.50 -5.11
CA TYR A 121 -10.41 10.62 -4.18
C TYR A 121 -10.74 11.29 -2.84
N SER A 122 -10.55 12.61 -2.73
CA SER A 122 -11.11 13.40 -1.63
C SER A 122 -12.49 13.83 -2.10
N PRO A 123 -13.57 13.07 -1.82
CA PRO A 123 -14.91 13.51 -2.20
C PRO A 123 -15.11 14.94 -1.71
N PHE A 124 -15.54 15.82 -2.62
CA PHE A 124 -15.76 17.26 -2.40
C PHE A 124 -14.52 18.15 -2.21
N ARG A 125 -13.30 17.64 -2.42
CA ARG A 125 -12.04 18.33 -2.04
C ARG A 125 -11.97 18.69 -0.55
N MET A 126 -12.83 18.08 0.26
CA MET A 126 -12.89 18.28 1.71
C MET A 126 -12.23 17.10 2.40
N ALA A 127 -11.15 17.37 3.13
CA ALA A 127 -10.46 16.36 3.92
C ALA A 127 -11.39 15.68 4.95
N GLN A 128 -12.40 16.39 5.43
CA GLN A 128 -13.39 15.90 6.38
C GLN A 128 -14.24 14.75 5.81
N MET A 129 -14.75 14.88 4.57
CA MET A 129 -15.59 13.84 3.95
C MET A 129 -14.81 12.56 3.67
N ARG A 130 -13.56 12.69 3.24
CA ARG A 130 -12.64 11.54 3.14
C ARG A 130 -12.45 10.85 4.49
N LYS A 131 -12.27 11.61 5.58
CA LYS A 131 -12.11 11.04 6.94
C LYS A 131 -13.37 10.31 7.41
N ILE A 132 -14.56 10.81 7.08
CA ILE A 132 -15.83 10.19 7.49
C ILE A 132 -16.08 8.88 6.72
N PHE A 133 -15.95 8.88 5.39
CA PHE A 133 -16.40 7.77 4.55
C PHE A 133 -15.30 6.79 4.11
N LEU A 134 -14.03 7.22 4.02
CA LEU A 134 -12.96 6.45 3.36
C LEU A 134 -11.78 6.13 4.31
N LYS A 135 -11.94 6.34 5.61
CA LYS A 135 -10.93 6.02 6.63
C LYS A 135 -11.44 4.94 7.58
N THR A 136 -10.52 4.08 7.99
CA THR A 136 -10.73 3.03 9.00
C THR A 136 -10.75 3.60 10.42
N ASP A 137 -10.03 4.70 10.64
CA ASP A 137 -9.97 5.40 11.93
C ASP A 137 -10.63 6.77 11.83
N ASN A 138 -11.75 6.93 12.54
CA ASN A 138 -12.52 8.17 12.66
C ASN A 138 -13.40 8.10 13.92
N HIS A 139 -14.21 9.14 14.18
CA HIS A 139 -15.08 9.21 15.37
C HIS A 139 -16.09 8.06 15.45
N ILE A 140 -16.56 7.55 14.31
CA ILE A 140 -17.47 6.40 14.20
C ILE A 140 -16.74 5.07 14.01
N GLU A 141 -15.45 5.01 14.34
CA GLU A 141 -14.57 3.83 14.28
C GLU A 141 -14.53 3.17 12.88
N GLY A 142 -14.74 3.94 11.81
CA GLY A 142 -14.69 3.48 10.43
C GLY A 142 -15.94 2.72 9.96
N ARG A 143 -17.08 2.85 10.65
CA ARG A 143 -18.34 2.16 10.33
C ARG A 143 -18.77 2.31 8.86
N TYR A 144 -18.85 3.55 8.35
CA TYR A 144 -19.29 3.77 6.96
C TYR A 144 -18.33 3.17 5.93
N PHE A 145 -17.03 3.19 6.21
CA PHE A 145 -16.05 2.58 5.33
C PHE A 145 -16.15 1.05 5.34
N ALA A 146 -16.44 0.46 6.50
CA ALA A 146 -16.72 -0.97 6.65
C ALA A 146 -17.96 -1.39 5.83
N GLU A 147 -19.06 -0.66 5.94
CA GLU A 147 -20.30 -0.93 5.20
C GLU A 147 -20.08 -0.83 3.67
N LEU A 148 -19.37 0.21 3.22
CA LEU A 148 -19.02 0.35 1.79
C LEU A 148 -18.12 -0.79 1.31
N THR A 149 -17.12 -1.17 2.11
CA THR A 149 -16.21 -2.28 1.79
C THR A 149 -16.96 -3.59 1.67
N LYS A 150 -17.96 -3.83 2.52
CA LYS A 150 -18.82 -5.03 2.46
C LYS A 150 -19.59 -5.14 1.16
N ILE A 151 -20.12 -4.03 0.65
CA ILE A 151 -20.79 -3.99 -0.66
C ILE A 151 -19.82 -4.41 -1.77
N VAL A 152 -18.56 -3.97 -1.70
CA VAL A 152 -17.53 -4.35 -2.67
C VAL A 152 -17.14 -5.83 -2.53
N LEU A 153 -16.92 -6.32 -1.31
CA LEU A 153 -16.58 -7.73 -1.07
C LEU A 153 -17.70 -8.68 -1.50
N ALA A 154 -18.96 -8.36 -1.15
CA ALA A 154 -20.12 -9.15 -1.56
C ALA A 154 -20.25 -9.22 -3.09
N ARG A 155 -19.91 -8.15 -3.81
CA ARG A 155 -19.88 -8.16 -5.28
C ARG A 155 -18.83 -9.14 -5.83
N HIS A 156 -17.66 -9.22 -5.21
CA HIS A 156 -16.63 -10.19 -5.61
C HIS A 156 -17.06 -11.64 -5.32
N GLU A 157 -17.77 -11.89 -4.22
CA GLU A 157 -18.25 -13.23 -3.84
C GLU A 157 -19.49 -13.69 -4.62
N GLN A 158 -20.42 -12.78 -4.92
CA GLN A 158 -21.69 -13.08 -5.59
C GLN A 158 -21.59 -13.05 -7.13
N GLY A 159 -20.39 -12.88 -7.68
CA GLY A 159 -20.15 -12.84 -9.13
C GLY A 159 -20.62 -14.11 -9.82
N LYS A 160 -21.87 -14.11 -10.34
CA LYS A 160 -22.47 -15.24 -11.04
C LYS A 160 -21.61 -15.61 -12.27
N GLY A 161 -20.85 -16.69 -12.15
CA GLY A 161 -20.01 -17.23 -13.21
C GLY A 161 -18.72 -16.48 -13.50
N HIS A 162 -18.43 -15.40 -12.77
CA HIS A 162 -17.16 -14.66 -12.85
C HIS A 162 -16.38 -14.87 -11.56
N SER A 163 -15.36 -15.71 -11.61
CA SER A 163 -14.48 -15.88 -10.45
C SER A 163 -13.44 -14.77 -10.44
N SER A 164 -13.63 -13.76 -9.60
CA SER A 164 -12.68 -12.65 -9.47
C SER A 164 -12.19 -12.54 -8.03
N GLY A 165 -10.87 -12.53 -7.84
CA GLY A 165 -10.22 -12.22 -6.58
C GLY A 165 -9.65 -10.80 -6.58
N ALA A 166 -9.34 -10.29 -5.40
CA ALA A 166 -8.68 -9.00 -5.23
C ALA A 166 -7.62 -9.06 -4.12
N GLU A 167 -6.56 -8.26 -4.28
CA GLU A 167 -5.59 -7.95 -3.26
C GLU A 167 -5.74 -6.48 -2.87
N MET A 168 -6.71 -6.18 -2.00
CA MET A 168 -7.01 -4.81 -1.60
C MET A 168 -5.98 -4.23 -0.64
N ARG A 169 -5.59 -2.97 -0.87
CA ARG A 169 -4.60 -2.27 -0.06
C ARG A 169 -5.22 -1.48 1.09
N LEU A 170 -4.69 -1.70 2.29
CA LEU A 170 -5.02 -0.99 3.54
C LEU A 170 -3.87 -0.09 3.96
N SER A 171 -4.15 1.20 4.19
CA SER A 171 -3.12 2.17 4.61
C SER A 171 -2.74 2.02 6.07
N ILE A 172 -1.44 1.98 6.33
CA ILE A 172 -0.84 2.23 7.65
C ILE A 172 0.23 3.31 7.48
N TYR A 173 0.16 4.35 8.29
CA TYR A 173 1.03 5.51 8.24
C TYR A 173 2.27 5.37 9.12
N GLY A 174 2.23 4.52 10.16
CA GLY A 174 3.33 4.39 11.13
C GLY A 174 3.41 5.59 12.07
N MET A 175 2.30 6.30 12.27
CA MET A 175 2.23 7.49 13.12
C MET A 175 2.26 7.14 14.61
N GLU A 176 1.56 6.06 14.95
CA GLU A 176 1.38 5.58 16.32
C GLU A 176 1.40 4.05 16.35
N ARG A 177 1.94 3.44 17.40
CA ARG A 177 1.96 1.97 17.57
C ARG A 177 0.55 1.34 17.59
N LYS A 178 -0.45 2.11 18.03
CA LYS A 178 -1.84 1.65 18.17
C LYS A 178 -2.56 1.46 16.83
N GLU A 179 -2.00 1.97 15.75
CA GLU A 179 -2.61 1.93 14.40
C GLU A 179 -2.87 0.49 13.94
N TRP A 180 -1.95 -0.44 14.22
CA TRP A 180 -2.14 -1.87 13.93
C TRP A 180 -3.30 -2.49 14.70
N LEU A 181 -3.47 -2.11 15.97
CA LEU A 181 -4.57 -2.60 16.80
C LEU A 181 -5.92 -2.06 16.33
N GLN A 182 -5.98 -0.77 15.97
CA GLN A 182 -7.18 -0.15 15.41
C GLN A 182 -7.57 -0.83 14.09
N LEU A 183 -6.59 -1.06 13.20
CA LEU A 183 -6.85 -1.75 11.94
C LEU A 183 -7.30 -3.19 12.15
N ALA A 184 -6.66 -3.93 13.05
CA ALA A 184 -7.05 -5.31 13.39
C ALA A 184 -8.48 -5.38 13.93
N LYS A 185 -8.83 -4.45 14.83
CA LYS A 185 -10.20 -4.32 15.34
C LYS A 185 -11.18 -4.00 14.21
N TRP A 186 -10.86 -3.07 13.32
CA TRP A 186 -11.72 -2.72 12.19
C TRP A 186 -12.00 -3.91 11.26
N VAL A 187 -10.97 -4.72 10.96
CA VAL A 187 -11.10 -5.91 10.09
C VAL A 187 -11.85 -7.05 10.78
N LEU A 188 -11.53 -7.35 12.04
CA LEU A 188 -12.01 -8.54 12.75
C LEU A 188 -13.34 -8.32 13.46
N ARG A 189 -13.71 -7.07 13.75
CA ARG A 189 -14.99 -6.75 14.40
C ARG A 189 -16.14 -7.31 13.58
N ASP A 190 -17.07 -7.93 14.28
CA ASP A 190 -18.35 -8.32 13.71
C ASP A 190 -19.24 -7.06 13.57
N TRP A 191 -19.33 -6.55 12.35
CA TRP A 191 -20.16 -5.40 12.03
C TRP A 191 -21.61 -5.85 11.92
N LYS A 192 -22.46 -5.37 12.82
CA LYS A 192 -23.88 -5.77 12.93
C LYS A 192 -24.84 -4.85 12.17
N THR A 193 -24.34 -3.90 11.39
CA THR A 193 -25.15 -2.81 10.86
C THR A 193 -25.40 -2.96 9.36
N GLY A 194 -26.68 -3.12 8.98
CA GLY A 194 -27.15 -3.22 7.59
C GLY A 194 -27.51 -4.64 7.14
N ASP A 195 -27.85 -4.80 5.86
CA ASP A 195 -28.27 -6.07 5.23
C ASP A 195 -27.18 -7.17 5.20
N PHE A 196 -25.96 -6.88 5.65
CA PHE A 196 -24.79 -7.77 5.55
C PHE A 196 -23.96 -7.82 6.86
N PRO A 197 -24.35 -8.65 7.84
CA PRO A 197 -23.57 -8.83 9.07
C PRO A 197 -22.25 -9.58 8.82
N GLY A 198 -21.21 -9.30 9.62
CA GLY A 198 -19.96 -10.08 9.64
C GLY A 198 -18.66 -9.27 9.65
N ASN A 199 -17.54 -9.97 9.82
CA ASN A 199 -16.17 -9.42 9.77
C ASN A 199 -15.71 -9.10 8.34
N MET A 200 -14.66 -8.30 8.14
CA MET A 200 -14.18 -7.89 6.80
C MET A 200 -13.35 -8.97 6.09
N LEU A 201 -13.49 -10.23 6.48
CA LEU A 201 -12.78 -11.34 5.86
C LEU A 201 -13.61 -11.90 4.70
N SER A 202 -12.92 -12.23 3.61
CA SER A 202 -13.53 -12.83 2.43
C SER A 202 -12.64 -13.94 1.87
N SER A 203 -13.25 -14.92 1.22
CA SER A 203 -12.54 -15.96 0.49
C SER A 203 -11.83 -15.43 -0.76
N HIS A 204 -12.39 -14.41 -1.40
CA HIS A 204 -11.92 -13.84 -2.66
C HIS A 204 -11.01 -12.61 -2.48
N ASN A 205 -10.80 -12.15 -1.24
CA ASN A 205 -9.94 -11.01 -0.94
C ASN A 205 -8.76 -11.39 -0.04
N ARG A 206 -7.61 -10.79 -0.33
CA ARG A 206 -6.46 -10.76 0.56
C ARG A 206 -6.01 -9.33 0.78
N TRP A 207 -5.42 -9.07 1.94
CA TRP A 207 -5.03 -7.71 2.32
C TRP A 207 -3.56 -7.48 2.04
N LEU A 208 -3.25 -6.34 1.42
CA LEU A 208 -1.89 -5.84 1.29
C LEU A 208 -1.78 -4.55 2.12
N VAL A 209 -0.72 -4.39 2.90
CA VAL A 209 -0.53 -3.20 3.71
C VAL A 209 0.25 -2.16 2.91
N GLN A 210 -0.36 -1.03 2.62
CA GLN A 210 0.31 0.09 1.97
C GLN A 210 0.85 1.07 3.00
N VAL A 211 2.12 1.44 2.86
CA VAL A 211 2.84 2.38 3.70
C VAL A 211 3.15 3.63 2.88
N PRO A 212 2.40 4.73 3.09
CA PRO A 212 2.66 5.97 2.38
C PRO A 212 3.95 6.64 2.84
N ARG A 213 4.81 7.08 1.91
CA ARG A 213 6.12 7.70 2.22
C ARG A 213 6.00 9.18 2.61
N LEU A 214 5.08 9.50 3.50
CA LEU A 214 4.74 10.86 3.91
C LEU A 214 5.56 11.32 5.13
N TRP A 215 6.88 11.11 5.12
CA TRP A 215 7.77 11.47 6.23
C TRP A 215 7.65 12.95 6.63
N ARG A 216 7.57 13.86 5.67
CA ARG A 216 7.39 15.30 5.92
C ARG A 216 6.16 15.60 6.77
N VAL A 217 5.07 14.87 6.58
CA VAL A 217 3.84 15.03 7.37
C VAL A 217 4.03 14.49 8.78
N TYR A 218 4.69 13.33 8.91
CA TYR A 218 5.03 12.73 10.20
C TYR A 218 5.94 13.65 11.02
N HIS A 219 7.00 14.19 10.41
CA HIS A 219 7.94 15.10 11.05
C HIS A 219 7.28 16.39 11.55
N LYS A 220 6.37 16.98 10.75
CA LYS A 220 5.58 18.16 11.14
C LYS A 220 4.67 17.87 12.33
N LYS A 221 3.96 16.74 12.32
CA LYS A 221 3.08 16.32 13.43
C LYS A 221 3.89 16.08 14.72
N GLY A 222 5.06 15.49 14.59
CA GLY A 222 5.99 15.25 15.70
C GLY A 222 6.80 16.48 16.15
N LYS A 223 6.49 17.69 15.65
CA LYS A 223 7.18 18.96 15.99
C LYS A 223 8.73 18.88 15.89
N GLY A 224 9.24 18.05 15.00
CA GLY A 224 10.68 17.87 14.77
C GLY A 224 11.47 17.15 15.86
N THR A 225 10.82 16.51 16.84
CA THR A 225 11.52 15.68 17.84
C THR A 225 11.67 14.23 17.39
N VAL A 226 10.83 13.80 16.46
CA VAL A 226 10.75 12.42 15.96
C VAL A 226 11.79 12.13 14.89
N SER A 227 12.33 10.92 14.92
CA SER A 227 13.28 10.36 13.96
C SER A 227 12.62 9.34 13.04
N PHE A 228 13.25 9.04 11.90
CA PHE A 228 12.72 8.01 10.99
C PHE A 228 12.70 6.62 11.65
N GLN A 229 13.61 6.38 12.59
CA GLN A 229 13.60 5.18 13.43
C GLN A 229 12.26 5.03 14.18
N ASP A 230 11.72 6.11 14.75
CA ASP A 230 10.45 6.04 15.49
C ASP A 230 9.28 5.60 14.59
N MET A 231 9.26 6.05 13.33
CA MET A 231 8.27 5.61 12.34
C MET A 231 8.43 4.11 12.02
N LEU A 232 9.66 3.63 11.84
CA LEU A 232 9.94 2.21 11.61
C LEU A 232 9.54 1.35 12.83
N GLU A 233 9.78 1.83 14.04
CA GLU A 233 9.37 1.15 15.27
C GLU A 233 7.85 1.08 15.41
N ASN A 234 7.14 2.14 15.04
CA ASN A 234 5.68 2.13 15.02
C ASN A 234 5.12 1.15 13.99
N LEU A 235 5.79 0.99 12.85
CA LEU A 235 5.37 0.09 11.78
C LEU A 235 5.69 -1.37 12.10
N PHE A 236 6.92 -1.68 12.52
CA PHE A 236 7.38 -3.06 12.66
C PHE A 236 7.36 -3.58 14.10
N GLY A 237 7.48 -2.74 15.11
CA GLY A 237 7.46 -3.15 16.52
C GLY A 237 6.25 -4.01 16.87
N PRO A 238 5.01 -3.55 16.61
CA PRO A 238 3.80 -4.33 16.85
C PRO A 238 3.75 -5.67 16.10
N LEU A 239 4.37 -5.75 14.91
CA LEU A 239 4.42 -6.97 14.11
C LEU A 239 5.35 -8.02 14.70
N PHE A 240 6.52 -7.59 15.18
CA PHE A 240 7.46 -8.46 15.90
C PHE A 240 6.85 -8.92 17.21
N GLU A 241 6.25 -8.02 17.99
CA GLU A 241 5.59 -8.34 19.25
C GLU A 241 4.44 -9.34 19.05
N ALA A 242 3.56 -9.13 18.07
CA ALA A 242 2.47 -10.06 17.76
C ALA A 242 2.95 -11.41 17.22
N THR A 243 4.10 -11.44 16.52
CA THR A 243 4.72 -12.69 16.04
C THR A 243 5.40 -13.45 17.19
N LEU A 244 6.04 -12.75 18.12
CA LEU A 244 6.71 -13.34 19.28
C LEU A 244 5.71 -13.83 20.33
N PHE A 245 4.73 -12.99 20.67
CA PHE A 245 3.75 -13.18 21.73
C PHE A 245 2.32 -13.02 21.18
N PRO A 246 1.80 -14.01 20.43
CA PRO A 246 0.46 -13.96 19.87
C PRO A 246 -0.63 -13.81 20.96
N ASP A 247 -0.41 -14.35 22.15
CA ASP A 247 -1.38 -14.28 23.26
C ASP A 247 -1.57 -12.84 23.80
N LYS A 248 -0.55 -11.99 23.68
CA LYS A 248 -0.62 -10.59 24.13
C LYS A 248 -1.34 -9.68 23.12
N HIS A 249 -1.31 -10.06 21.84
CA HIS A 249 -1.88 -9.30 20.74
C HIS A 249 -2.69 -10.20 19.80
N PRO A 250 -3.78 -10.82 20.28
CA PRO A 250 -4.52 -11.83 19.52
C PRO A 250 -5.16 -11.23 18.26
N GLU A 251 -5.67 -10.00 18.31
CA GLU A 251 -6.31 -9.37 17.16
C GLU A 251 -5.30 -9.10 16.03
N VAL A 252 -4.12 -8.58 16.40
CA VAL A 252 -3.07 -8.31 15.40
C VAL A 252 -2.56 -9.63 14.84
N ALA A 253 -2.28 -10.63 15.69
CA ALA A 253 -1.81 -11.93 15.23
C ALA A 253 -2.77 -12.62 14.25
N GLU A 254 -4.09 -12.48 14.46
CA GLU A 254 -5.11 -13.00 13.55
C GLU A 254 -5.15 -12.21 12.23
N LEU A 255 -5.13 -10.88 12.29
CA LEU A 255 -5.05 -10.03 11.09
C LEU A 255 -3.85 -10.40 10.20
N LEU A 256 -2.69 -10.67 10.81
CA LEU A 256 -1.46 -11.00 10.08
C LEU A 256 -1.56 -12.29 9.26
N LYS A 257 -2.48 -13.21 9.59
CA LYS A 257 -2.72 -14.42 8.78
C LYS A 257 -3.37 -14.10 7.42
N HIS A 258 -4.10 -12.99 7.34
CA HIS A 258 -4.83 -12.56 6.15
C HIS A 258 -4.07 -11.56 5.29
N ILE A 259 -2.95 -11.03 5.80
CA ILE A 259 -2.08 -10.12 5.07
C ILE A 259 -1.08 -10.93 4.23
N VAL A 260 -0.98 -10.59 2.94
CA VAL A 260 -0.10 -11.27 1.98
C VAL A 260 1.19 -10.49 1.70
N GLY A 261 1.23 -9.20 2.03
CA GLY A 261 2.40 -8.39 1.70
C GLY A 261 2.30 -6.92 2.10
N PHE A 262 3.41 -6.23 1.84
CA PHE A 262 3.59 -4.80 2.06
C PHE A 262 3.88 -4.10 0.74
N ASP A 263 3.38 -2.88 0.67
CA ASP A 263 3.53 -1.97 -0.45
C ASP A 263 3.97 -0.60 0.09
N SER A 264 4.84 0.09 -0.65
CA SER A 264 5.31 1.42 -0.31
C SER A 264 4.84 2.38 -1.39
N VAL A 265 4.07 3.40 -1.03
CA VAL A 265 3.37 4.29 -1.98
C VAL A 265 3.76 5.75 -1.75
N ASP A 266 3.96 6.53 -2.81
CA ASP A 266 4.07 8.00 -2.77
C ASP A 266 4.01 8.58 -4.19
N ASP A 267 3.96 9.92 -4.32
CA ASP A 267 4.11 10.58 -5.61
C ASP A 267 5.55 10.47 -6.13
N GLU A 268 5.77 9.55 -7.07
CA GLU A 268 7.08 9.31 -7.69
C GLU A 268 7.56 10.49 -8.54
N GLY A 269 6.67 11.41 -8.92
CA GLY A 269 7.01 12.64 -9.62
C GLY A 269 7.66 13.72 -8.75
N SER A 270 7.66 13.55 -7.42
CA SER A 270 8.29 14.50 -6.50
C SER A 270 9.81 14.45 -6.59
N LEU A 271 10.45 15.63 -6.62
CA LEU A 271 11.91 15.73 -6.69
C LEU A 271 12.55 15.24 -5.39
N GLU A 272 13.23 14.10 -5.45
CA GLU A 272 13.99 13.59 -4.31
C GLU A 272 15.31 14.35 -4.15
N VAL A 273 15.52 14.94 -2.98
CA VAL A 273 16.79 15.59 -2.63
C VAL A 273 17.88 14.52 -2.46
N GLY A 274 18.58 14.19 -3.54
CA GLY A 274 19.71 13.24 -3.53
C GLY A 274 19.79 12.25 -4.70
N SER A 275 18.89 12.32 -5.71
CA SER A 275 18.94 11.44 -6.89
C SER A 275 20.34 11.40 -7.56
N MET A 276 21.04 12.55 -7.62
CA MET A 276 22.37 12.65 -8.25
C MET A 276 23.52 11.93 -7.53
N ILE A 277 23.38 11.52 -6.25
CA ILE A 277 24.51 10.99 -5.45
C ILE A 277 24.33 9.49 -5.14
N CYS A 278 23.16 8.93 -5.48
CA CYS A 278 22.79 7.58 -5.08
C CYS A 278 23.17 6.49 -6.10
N SER A 279 23.96 6.83 -7.13
CA SER A 279 24.62 5.87 -8.03
C SER A 279 25.76 5.09 -7.33
N HIS A 280 26.24 5.56 -6.17
CA HIS A 280 27.28 4.89 -5.39
C HIS A 280 26.75 4.09 -4.18
N VAL A 281 25.45 4.10 -3.86
CA VAL A 281 24.97 3.58 -2.55
C VAL A 281 25.06 2.06 -2.41
N LEU A 282 24.97 1.29 -3.50
CA LEU A 282 25.23 -0.16 -3.43
C LEU A 282 26.72 -0.49 -3.21
N VAL A 283 27.63 0.41 -3.61
CA VAL A 283 29.08 0.23 -3.43
C VAL A 283 29.58 0.88 -2.13
N SER A 284 28.97 1.98 -1.70
CA SER A 284 29.41 2.77 -0.54
C SER A 284 28.87 2.26 0.80
N PHE A 285 27.78 1.48 0.84
CA PHE A 285 27.41 0.76 2.07
C PHE A 285 28.50 -0.24 2.48
N VAL A 286 29.24 -0.80 1.52
CA VAL A 286 30.36 -1.73 1.75
C VAL A 286 31.63 -1.00 2.22
N PHE A 287 31.83 0.26 1.82
CA PHE A 287 33.05 1.02 2.14
C PHE A 287 32.92 1.95 3.36
N CYS A 288 31.71 2.31 3.80
CA CYS A 288 31.55 3.21 4.94
C CYS A 288 31.86 2.54 6.29
N SER A 289 31.79 1.21 6.36
CA SER A 289 32.12 0.41 7.55
C SER A 289 33.61 0.35 7.90
N SER A 290 34.51 0.76 6.99
CA SER A 290 35.96 0.74 7.23
C SER A 290 36.55 2.09 7.65
N HIS A 291 35.76 3.16 7.69
CA HIS A 291 36.20 4.50 8.11
C HIS A 291 35.21 5.14 9.11
N PRO A 292 35.50 5.11 10.43
CA PRO A 292 34.64 5.71 11.46
C PRO A 292 34.44 7.23 11.30
N HIS A 293 35.27 7.89 10.48
CA HIS A 293 35.19 9.33 10.21
C HIS A 293 34.13 9.74 9.16
N CYS A 294 33.53 8.80 8.42
CA CYS A 294 32.44 9.13 7.49
C CYS A 294 31.09 9.34 8.19
N LEU A 295 30.92 8.87 9.42
CA LEU A 295 29.67 9.01 10.19
C LEU A 295 29.52 10.38 10.88
N THR A 296 30.60 11.16 10.98
CA THR A 296 30.65 12.45 11.69
C THR A 296 30.88 13.66 10.78
N SER A 297 31.07 13.44 9.49
CA SER A 297 31.26 14.50 8.51
C SER A 297 29.93 15.14 8.12
N LYS A 298 29.84 16.48 8.20
CA LYS A 298 28.76 17.29 7.61
C LYS A 298 28.59 17.11 6.09
N GLN A 299 29.42 16.28 5.45
CA GLN A 299 29.48 16.04 4.00
C GLN A 299 29.28 14.55 3.63
N ALA A 300 28.87 13.67 4.55
CA ALA A 300 28.45 12.33 4.16
C ALA A 300 27.22 12.41 3.23
N PRO A 301 27.15 11.62 2.14
CA PRO A 301 25.96 11.61 1.29
C PRO A 301 24.76 11.23 2.17
N LEU A 302 23.70 12.04 2.15
CA LEU A 302 22.51 11.90 3.00
C LEU A 302 21.94 10.45 3.00
N SER A 303 22.20 9.67 1.95
CA SER A 303 21.79 8.28 1.77
C SER A 303 22.52 7.24 2.67
N CYS A 304 23.45 7.64 3.54
CA CYS A 304 24.17 6.71 4.44
C CYS A 304 23.91 6.95 5.94
N CYS A 305 23.00 7.87 6.29
CA CYS A 305 22.66 8.13 7.68
C CYS A 305 21.81 7.00 8.27
N LEU A 306 22.01 6.70 9.56
CA LEU A 306 21.14 5.78 10.31
C LEU A 306 19.75 6.39 10.50
N PRO A 307 18.68 5.57 10.55
CA PRO A 307 17.30 6.06 10.74
C PRO A 307 17.11 6.90 12.01
N SER A 308 17.87 6.59 13.07
CA SER A 308 17.82 7.31 14.35
C SER A 308 18.37 8.74 14.27
N VAL A 309 19.23 9.00 13.28
CA VAL A 309 19.86 10.30 13.04
C VAL A 309 19.02 11.15 12.07
N TRP A 310 18.15 10.52 11.27
CA TRP A 310 17.30 11.23 10.33
C TRP A 310 16.16 11.97 11.06
N LYS A 311 16.39 13.24 11.36
CA LYS A 311 15.44 14.19 11.99
C LYS A 311 15.20 15.43 11.13
N ARG A 312 15.48 15.33 9.83
CA ARG A 312 15.28 16.44 8.88
C ARG A 312 13.83 16.45 8.42
N GLU A 313 13.33 17.63 8.03
CA GLU A 313 11.99 17.76 7.44
C GLU A 313 11.91 17.11 6.05
N ASP A 314 13.04 17.03 5.34
CA ASP A 314 13.12 16.45 4.00
C ASP A 314 12.74 14.95 4.01
N ASN A 315 11.94 14.53 3.03
CA ASN A 315 11.66 13.11 2.80
C ASN A 315 12.98 12.38 2.48
N PRO A 316 13.27 11.23 3.12
CA PRO A 316 14.40 10.41 2.72
C PRO A 316 14.25 9.89 1.30
N ALA A 317 15.34 9.61 0.61
CA ALA A 317 15.31 9.08 -0.76
C ALA A 317 14.56 7.74 -0.84
N TYR A 318 13.85 7.49 -1.96
CA TYR A 318 13.07 6.27 -2.26
C TYR A 318 13.80 5.01 -1.81
N CYS A 319 15.00 4.83 -2.34
CA CYS A 319 15.83 3.66 -2.13
C CYS A 319 16.22 3.41 -0.68
N TRP A 320 16.46 4.49 0.07
CA TRP A 320 16.85 4.40 1.47
C TRP A 320 15.66 3.95 2.29
N GLN A 321 14.47 4.52 2.05
CA GLN A 321 13.23 4.08 2.71
C GLN A 321 12.92 2.61 2.38
N LEU A 322 13.00 2.24 1.09
CA LEU A 322 12.75 0.86 0.64
C LEU A 322 13.71 -0.14 1.27
N TYR A 323 14.99 0.21 1.42
CA TYR A 323 15.97 -0.68 2.05
C TYR A 323 15.57 -1.01 3.49
N TYR A 324 15.22 -0.02 4.31
CA TYR A 324 14.83 -0.28 5.70
C TYR A 324 13.48 -0.98 5.82
N LEU A 325 12.52 -0.70 4.92
CA LEU A 325 11.28 -1.46 4.85
C LEU A 325 11.56 -2.92 4.50
N TRP A 326 12.32 -3.17 3.44
CA TRP A 326 12.70 -4.52 2.99
C TRP A 326 13.47 -5.29 4.06
N ALA A 327 14.50 -4.69 4.67
CA ALA A 327 15.34 -5.34 5.68
C ALA A 327 14.52 -5.78 6.90
N ASN A 328 13.60 -4.94 7.38
CA ASN A 328 12.71 -5.30 8.48
C ASN A 328 11.71 -6.40 8.09
N ILE A 329 11.13 -6.34 6.89
CA ILE A 329 10.22 -7.39 6.38
C ILE A 329 10.97 -8.72 6.25
N GLU A 330 12.21 -8.72 5.75
CA GLU A 330 13.02 -9.92 5.59
C GLU A 330 13.33 -10.59 6.94
N VAL A 331 13.73 -9.80 7.94
CA VAL A 331 13.97 -10.30 9.30
C VAL A 331 12.67 -10.83 9.93
N LEU A 332 11.56 -10.11 9.77
CA LEU A 332 10.25 -10.55 10.23
C LEU A 332 9.82 -11.84 9.55
N ASN A 333 10.03 -11.98 8.24
CA ASN A 333 9.71 -13.18 7.48
C ASN A 333 10.53 -14.38 7.95
N LYS A 334 11.83 -14.22 8.21
CA LYS A 334 12.65 -15.29 8.80
C LYS A 334 12.10 -15.74 10.15
N LEU A 335 11.73 -14.80 11.03
CA LEU A 335 11.12 -15.10 12.32
C LEU A 335 9.75 -15.80 12.18
N ARG A 336 8.93 -15.37 11.24
CA ARG A 336 7.62 -15.98 10.97
C ARG A 336 7.77 -17.39 10.40
N GLN A 337 8.73 -17.59 9.51
CA GLN A 337 9.06 -18.87 8.91
C GLN A 337 9.55 -19.88 9.96
N THR A 338 10.41 -19.48 10.91
CA THR A 338 10.85 -20.38 11.99
C THR A 338 9.71 -20.80 12.91
N LYS A 339 8.63 -20.01 12.99
CA LYS A 339 7.40 -20.33 13.72
C LYS A 339 6.32 -21.02 12.87
N GLY A 340 6.59 -21.30 11.59
CA GLY A 340 5.61 -21.90 10.67
C GLY A 340 4.43 -20.98 10.31
N LEU A 341 4.59 -19.66 10.45
CA LEU A 341 3.59 -18.65 10.10
C LEU A 341 3.75 -18.19 8.63
N ASN A 342 2.72 -17.55 8.08
CA ASN A 342 2.78 -16.97 6.74
C ASN A 342 3.82 -15.83 6.65
N THR A 343 4.45 -15.69 5.49
CA THR A 343 5.41 -14.63 5.19
C THR A 343 4.77 -13.54 4.33
N PHE A 344 5.37 -12.36 4.32
CA PHE A 344 4.89 -11.20 3.58
C PHE A 344 5.74 -10.93 2.35
N ALA A 345 5.11 -10.74 1.18
CA ALA A 345 5.79 -10.25 -0.01
C ALA A 345 5.99 -8.74 0.06
N PHE A 346 7.17 -8.23 -0.31
CA PHE A 346 7.38 -6.79 -0.48
C PHE A 346 7.19 -6.41 -1.96
N ARG A 347 6.14 -5.64 -2.26
CA ARG A 347 5.71 -5.26 -3.60
C ARG A 347 5.53 -3.73 -3.68
N PRO A 348 6.62 -2.94 -3.63
CA PRO A 348 6.51 -1.49 -3.61
C PRO A 348 6.07 -0.95 -4.97
N HIS A 349 5.32 0.16 -4.98
CA HIS A 349 5.11 0.92 -6.22
C HIS A 349 6.45 1.47 -6.71
N ALA A 350 6.71 1.26 -7.99
CA ALA A 350 7.93 1.70 -8.64
C ALA A 350 7.72 1.90 -10.14
N GLY A 351 8.23 3.01 -10.67
CA GLY A 351 8.34 3.24 -12.11
C GLY A 351 7.04 3.61 -12.79
N GLU A 352 6.09 4.15 -12.03
CA GLU A 352 4.89 4.78 -12.59
C GLU A 352 5.26 6.16 -13.13
N THR A 353 6.03 6.93 -12.37
CA THR A 353 6.62 8.22 -12.77
C THR A 353 7.97 8.46 -12.08
N GLY A 354 8.64 9.58 -12.38
CA GLY A 354 9.90 9.93 -11.73
C GLY A 354 11.16 9.30 -12.36
N ASP A 355 12.18 9.08 -11.54
CA ASP A 355 13.51 8.64 -11.97
C ASP A 355 13.51 7.14 -12.35
N SER A 356 14.08 6.82 -13.52
CA SER A 356 14.36 5.45 -13.98
C SER A 356 15.09 4.58 -12.94
N MET A 357 15.81 5.18 -12.00
CA MET A 357 16.48 4.49 -10.90
C MET A 357 15.50 3.83 -9.91
N HIS A 358 14.24 4.25 -9.83
CA HIS A 358 13.22 3.59 -9.00
C HIS A 358 13.01 2.13 -9.44
N LEU A 359 12.92 1.88 -10.76
CA LEU A 359 12.77 0.53 -11.34
C LEU A 359 14.02 -0.33 -11.11
N LEU A 360 15.21 0.23 -11.31
CA LEU A 360 16.47 -0.50 -11.10
C LEU A 360 16.62 -0.91 -9.62
N ARG A 361 16.19 -0.06 -8.70
CA ARG A 361 16.31 -0.34 -7.27
C ARG A 361 15.21 -1.25 -6.74
N HIS A 362 14.00 -1.16 -7.29
CA HIS A 362 12.95 -2.15 -7.09
C HIS A 362 13.42 -3.56 -7.49
N THR A 363 14.03 -3.70 -8.66
CA THR A 363 14.53 -5.02 -9.13
C THR A 363 15.67 -5.55 -8.26
N CYS A 364 16.56 -4.69 -7.73
CA CYS A 364 17.59 -5.11 -6.78
C CYS A 364 17.04 -5.54 -5.40
N SER A 365 16.01 -4.87 -4.87
CA SER A 365 15.42 -5.22 -3.56
C SER A 365 14.50 -6.45 -3.63
N VAL A 366 13.73 -6.58 -4.71
CA VAL A 366 12.78 -7.70 -4.91
C VAL A 366 13.48 -8.95 -5.49
N GLY A 367 14.49 -8.77 -6.34
CA GLY A 367 15.26 -9.85 -6.98
C GLY A 367 16.34 -10.50 -6.09
N ALA A 368 16.52 -10.02 -4.85
CA ALA A 368 17.49 -10.57 -3.91
C ALA A 368 17.13 -11.99 -3.42
N SER A 369 15.95 -12.53 -3.74
CA SER A 369 15.51 -13.84 -3.25
C SER A 369 16.15 -15.05 -3.95
N THR A 370 16.77 -14.91 -5.13
CA THR A 370 17.31 -16.07 -5.85
C THR A 370 18.73 -15.97 -6.40
N THR A 371 19.34 -14.79 -6.56
CA THR A 371 20.70 -14.73 -7.18
C THR A 371 21.66 -13.68 -6.64
N VAL A 372 21.23 -12.78 -5.74
CA VAL A 372 22.10 -11.75 -5.11
C VAL A 372 22.51 -12.15 -3.68
N SER A 373 22.21 -13.38 -3.27
CA SER A 373 22.58 -13.92 -1.95
C SER A 373 24.10 -13.98 -1.74
N THR A 374 24.91 -14.11 -2.79
CA THR A 374 26.37 -14.16 -2.67
C THR A 374 27.05 -12.81 -2.43
N TRP A 375 26.41 -11.68 -2.77
CA TRP A 375 26.98 -10.34 -2.53
C TRP A 375 26.55 -9.75 -1.18
N ILE A 376 25.32 -10.00 -0.74
CA ILE A 376 24.79 -9.47 0.53
C ILE A 376 25.28 -10.28 1.74
N ASN A 377 25.63 -11.56 1.57
CA ASN A 377 26.14 -12.42 2.65
C ASN A 377 27.50 -11.99 3.25
N LYS A 378 28.19 -11.00 2.67
CA LYS A 378 29.41 -10.40 3.26
C LYS A 378 29.15 -9.14 4.09
N CYS A 379 27.92 -8.61 4.11
CA CYS A 379 27.56 -7.46 4.94
C CYS A 379 27.09 -7.95 6.32
N HIS A 380 27.87 -7.61 7.36
CA HIS A 380 27.67 -8.07 8.73
C HIS A 380 26.22 -7.93 9.24
N PHE A 381 25.71 -9.04 9.78
CA PHE A 381 24.45 -9.24 10.51
C PHE A 381 24.24 -8.30 11.73
N SER A 382 25.16 -7.38 12.03
CA SER A 382 25.20 -6.63 13.29
C SER A 382 24.26 -5.42 13.35
N THR A 383 23.78 -4.90 12.22
CA THR A 383 23.02 -3.63 12.18
C THR A 383 21.50 -3.82 12.17
N CYS A 384 21.01 -5.06 12.04
CA CYS A 384 19.57 -5.38 12.11
C CYS A 384 19.05 -5.64 13.54
N ILE A 385 19.91 -5.54 14.56
CA ILE A 385 19.56 -5.74 15.97
C ILE A 385 19.35 -4.38 16.65
N THR A 386 18.37 -3.61 16.18
CA THR A 386 17.95 -2.37 16.86
C THR A 386 16.60 -2.52 17.54
N LEU A 387 15.85 -3.59 17.25
CA LEU A 387 14.53 -3.90 17.85
C LEU A 387 14.57 -5.04 18.89
N ILE A 388 15.74 -5.67 19.09
CA ILE A 388 15.94 -6.68 20.13
C ILE A 388 17.04 -6.17 21.07
N LYS A 389 16.65 -5.25 21.96
CA LYS A 389 17.34 -5.00 23.23
C LYS A 389 16.31 -4.73 24.31
#